data_AF-A0A849M5H6-F1
#
_entry.id   AF-A0A849M5H6-F1
#
_cell.length_a   1.000
_cell.length_b   1.000
_cell.length_c   1.000
_cell.angle_alpha   90.00
_cell.angle_beta   90.00
_cell.angle_gamma   90.00
#
_symmetry.space_group_name_H-M   'P 1'
#
loop_
_entity.id
_entity.type
_entity.pdbx_description
1 polymer ?
#
loop_
_entity_poly.entity_id
_entity_poly.type
_entity_poly.pdbx_seq_one_letter_code
_entity_poly.pdbx_strand_id
1 'polypeptide(L)'
;MKILYGFLFFCFLGSFTLAQDSDFVRAKKTLDQIDNGIKYLKRGDVASYNDLSAKLTSARSLLEATKSKTHKDYKGLVNRWNAQKNSLVKIADEWKNPKPAPKAAAPKPVVPAKPANVPKTVQQNSTAVKSTPAQQVSKAKLYELNERISVAVDKANFVNNANPKDINKINNIAGKYMYDPNKKIFKEGLESLAFEASIGSPVDRSGKKEIIEAAQKKLEEMRVSYIANQKIAATKPKKKKKKSTSQMLWLDGSRFCEITKKGQVWINSNKVGDIESNGKIWVKGNRAGSIEKNGKVWHNGNHVGTIEDNGKVWKRGSQVGSITKDGKVWIGSSSRGSIVGDGDWRRAAIIYYFDFF
;
A
#
# COMPACT_ATOMS: atom_id res chain seq x y z
N MET A 1 -49.14 1.13 -49.95
CA MET A 1 -47.77 0.77 -50.39
C MET A 1 -46.97 0.38 -49.14
N LYS A 2 -46.29 -0.77 -49.18
CA LYS A 2 -45.52 -1.43 -48.10
C LYS A 2 -44.40 -0.50 -47.57
N ILE A 3 -43.95 -0.57 -46.32
CA ILE A 3 -42.84 -1.46 -45.86
C ILE A 3 -42.81 -1.55 -44.31
N LEU A 4 -42.50 -2.77 -43.87
CA LEU A 4 -42.21 -3.31 -42.54
C LEU A 4 -40.82 -2.87 -42.02
N TYR A 5 -40.64 -2.52 -40.74
CA TYR A 5 -39.42 -2.71 -39.90
C TYR A 5 -39.83 -2.32 -38.46
N GLY A 6 -39.77 -3.15 -37.41
CA GLY A 6 -38.68 -4.05 -37.03
C GLY A 6 -37.84 -3.39 -35.93
N PHE A 7 -38.44 -3.01 -34.79
CA PHE A 7 -37.69 -2.43 -33.66
C PHE A 7 -37.27 -3.52 -32.69
N LEU A 8 -36.11 -4.10 -32.97
CA LEU A 8 -35.34 -4.96 -32.09
C LEU A 8 -34.19 -4.08 -31.57
N PHE A 9 -34.26 -3.57 -30.34
CA PHE A 9 -33.08 -3.01 -29.70
C PHE A 9 -33.07 -3.24 -28.18
N PHE A 10 -32.41 -4.35 -27.85
CA PHE A 10 -31.46 -4.50 -26.74
C PHE A 10 -31.90 -4.05 -25.34
N CYS A 11 -32.31 -5.06 -24.56
CA CYS A 11 -32.03 -5.10 -23.13
C CYS A 11 -30.54 -4.78 -22.90
N PHE A 12 -30.25 -3.56 -22.46
CA PHE A 12 -28.99 -3.26 -21.81
C PHE A 12 -29.01 -4.00 -20.47
N LEU A 13 -28.57 -5.26 -20.48
CA LEU A 13 -27.98 -5.90 -19.30
C LEU A 13 -26.74 -5.07 -18.97
N GLY A 14 -26.98 -3.98 -18.25
CA GLY A 14 -25.93 -3.26 -17.56
C GLY A 14 -25.22 -4.29 -16.71
N SER A 15 -24.02 -4.68 -17.16
CA SER A 15 -23.08 -5.38 -16.32
C SER A 15 -22.88 -4.46 -15.12
N PHE A 16 -23.57 -4.76 -14.02
CA PHE A 16 -23.23 -4.23 -12.72
C PHE A 16 -21.77 -4.62 -12.52
N THR A 17 -20.85 -3.68 -12.76
CA THR A 17 -19.51 -3.77 -12.20
C THR A 17 -19.74 -3.72 -10.70
N LEU A 18 -19.89 -4.89 -10.08
CA LEU A 18 -19.87 -5.05 -8.64
C LEU A 18 -18.68 -4.24 -8.15
N ALA A 19 -18.95 -3.20 -7.36
CA ALA A 19 -17.91 -2.41 -6.74
C ALA A 19 -16.95 -3.38 -6.06
N GLN A 20 -15.71 -3.40 -6.54
CA GLN A 20 -14.70 -4.35 -6.09
C GLN A 20 -14.48 -4.14 -4.59
N ASP A 21 -14.62 -5.18 -3.77
CA ASP A 21 -14.52 -5.00 -2.33
C ASP A 21 -13.11 -4.55 -1.91
N SER A 22 -13.05 -3.80 -0.81
CA SER A 22 -11.81 -3.16 -0.36
C SER A 22 -10.69 -4.17 -0.08
N ASP A 23 -11.03 -5.38 0.35
CA ASP A 23 -10.04 -6.41 0.67
C ASP A 23 -9.46 -7.02 -0.60
N PHE A 24 -10.27 -7.20 -1.65
CA PHE A 24 -9.82 -7.59 -2.98
C PHE A 24 -8.84 -6.56 -3.58
N VAL A 25 -9.20 -5.28 -3.51
CA VAL A 25 -8.33 -4.19 -4.02
C VAL A 25 -7.02 -4.12 -3.23
N ARG A 26 -7.09 -4.28 -1.91
CA ARG A 26 -5.90 -4.33 -1.04
C ARG A 26 -5.03 -5.55 -1.34
N ALA A 27 -5.63 -6.73 -1.49
CA ALA A 27 -4.90 -7.96 -1.84
C ALA A 27 -4.13 -7.77 -3.15
N LYS A 28 -4.77 -7.24 -4.19
CA LYS A 28 -4.13 -6.94 -5.47
C LYS A 28 -2.92 -6.02 -5.29
N LYS A 29 -3.09 -4.89 -4.59
CA LYS A 29 -2.00 -3.94 -4.33
C LYS A 29 -0.86 -4.55 -3.51
N THR A 30 -1.17 -5.36 -2.50
CA THR A 30 -0.15 -6.04 -1.69
C THR A 30 0.64 -7.04 -2.53
N LEU A 31 -0.01 -7.80 -3.42
CA LEU A 31 0.68 -8.68 -4.37
C LEU A 31 1.58 -7.90 -5.33
N ASP A 32 1.17 -6.72 -5.82
CA ASP A 32 2.03 -5.85 -6.64
C ASP A 32 3.28 -5.37 -5.89
N GLN A 33 3.15 -5.09 -4.59
CA GLN A 33 4.29 -4.71 -3.75
C GLN A 33 5.26 -5.88 -3.54
N ILE A 34 4.73 -7.11 -3.39
CA ILE A 34 5.55 -8.31 -3.24
C ILE A 34 6.34 -8.58 -4.52
N ASP A 35 5.73 -8.48 -5.70
CA ASP A 35 6.44 -8.69 -6.97
C ASP A 35 7.60 -7.70 -7.14
N ASN A 36 7.35 -6.42 -6.88
CA ASN A 36 8.41 -5.41 -6.91
C ASN A 36 9.49 -5.70 -5.88
N GLY A 37 9.11 -6.11 -4.67
CA GLY A 37 10.06 -6.44 -3.62
C GLY A 37 10.93 -7.63 -3.97
N ILE A 38 10.36 -8.72 -4.48
CA ILE A 38 11.11 -9.91 -4.93
C ILE A 38 12.09 -9.54 -6.05
N LYS A 39 11.68 -8.69 -7.01
CA LYS A 39 12.53 -8.25 -8.12
C LYS A 39 13.80 -7.53 -7.66
N TYR A 40 13.73 -6.78 -6.56
CA TYR A 40 14.86 -5.98 -6.05
C TYR A 40 15.47 -6.56 -4.78
N LEU A 41 15.07 -7.77 -4.36
CA LEU A 41 15.57 -8.40 -3.16
C LEU A 41 17.04 -8.81 -3.35
N LYS A 42 17.92 -8.23 -2.54
CA LYS A 42 19.35 -8.55 -2.57
C LYS A 42 19.63 -9.83 -1.80
N ARG A 43 20.62 -10.59 -2.26
CA ARG A 43 21.09 -11.80 -1.57
C ARG A 43 21.53 -11.45 -0.14
N GLY A 44 21.01 -12.19 0.84
CA GLY A 44 21.33 -12.00 2.25
C GLY A 44 20.59 -10.83 2.92
N ASP A 45 19.70 -10.12 2.22
CA ASP A 45 18.84 -9.09 2.84
C ASP A 45 17.66 -9.74 3.59
N VAL A 46 17.98 -10.28 4.77
CA VAL A 46 17.02 -10.98 5.64
C VAL A 46 15.87 -10.06 6.08
N ALA A 47 16.13 -8.76 6.25
CA ALA A 47 15.12 -7.81 6.68
C ALA A 47 14.04 -7.60 5.60
N SER A 48 14.45 -7.35 4.35
CA SER A 48 13.53 -7.22 3.22
C SER A 48 12.82 -8.55 2.93
N TYR A 49 13.50 -9.68 3.07
CA TYR A 49 12.88 -11.00 2.93
C TYR A 49 11.75 -11.21 3.95
N ASN A 50 11.99 -10.90 5.22
CA ASN A 50 11.00 -11.05 6.29
C ASN A 50 9.81 -10.10 6.10
N ASP A 51 10.03 -8.87 5.65
CA ASP A 51 8.95 -7.94 5.30
C ASP A 51 8.09 -8.45 4.14
N LEU A 52 8.70 -9.03 3.11
CA LEU A 52 7.98 -9.64 1.98
C LEU A 52 7.18 -10.87 2.40
N SER A 53 7.75 -11.70 3.27
CA SER A 53 7.04 -12.84 3.86
C SER A 53 5.82 -12.39 4.67
N ALA A 54 5.94 -11.35 5.49
CA ALA A 54 4.82 -10.79 6.26
C ALA A 54 3.72 -10.20 5.35
N LYS A 55 4.11 -9.55 4.25
CA LYS A 55 3.17 -9.06 3.23
C LYS A 55 2.48 -10.20 2.51
N LEU A 56 3.17 -11.29 2.21
CA LEU A 56 2.61 -12.50 1.59
C LEU A 56 1.54 -13.13 2.48
N THR A 57 1.79 -13.21 3.79
CA THR A 57 0.78 -13.66 4.78
C THR A 57 -0.42 -12.71 4.84
N SER A 58 -0.17 -11.40 4.82
CA SER A 58 -1.23 -10.39 4.79
C SER A 58 -2.10 -10.49 3.53
N ALA A 59 -1.46 -10.69 2.36
CA ALA A 59 -2.16 -10.90 1.10
C ALA A 59 -3.03 -12.17 1.13
N ARG A 60 -2.56 -13.25 1.78
CA ARG A 60 -3.34 -14.47 1.96
C ARG A 60 -4.61 -14.20 2.76
N SER A 61 -4.48 -13.53 3.91
CA SER A 61 -5.61 -13.19 4.77
C SER A 61 -6.65 -12.33 4.04
N LEU A 62 -6.21 -11.34 3.25
CA LEU A 62 -7.10 -10.52 2.43
C LEU A 62 -7.83 -11.33 1.34
N LEU A 63 -7.14 -12.27 0.70
CA LEU A 63 -7.74 -13.19 -0.28
C LEU A 63 -8.71 -14.22 0.34
N GLU A 64 -8.61 -14.50 1.64
CA GLU A 64 -9.57 -15.34 2.36
C GLU A 64 -10.81 -14.57 2.78
N ALA A 65 -10.60 -13.33 3.26
CA ALA A 65 -11.62 -12.44 3.79
C ALA A 65 -12.47 -11.76 2.70
N THR A 66 -11.93 -11.60 1.49
CA THR A 66 -12.64 -10.96 0.38
C THR A 66 -13.96 -11.66 0.06
N LYS A 67 -14.98 -10.85 -0.23
CA LYS A 67 -16.30 -11.32 -0.69
C LYS A 67 -16.31 -11.55 -2.21
N SER A 68 -15.33 -11.00 -2.93
CA SER A 68 -15.18 -11.09 -4.39
C SER A 68 -14.54 -12.41 -4.86
N LYS A 69 -14.83 -13.55 -4.22
CA LYS A 69 -14.26 -14.87 -4.60
C LYS A 69 -14.69 -15.33 -6.00
N THR A 70 -15.84 -14.85 -6.47
CA THR A 70 -16.39 -15.12 -7.81
C THR A 70 -15.93 -14.12 -8.86
N HIS A 71 -15.15 -13.09 -8.48
CA HIS A 71 -14.61 -12.12 -9.44
C HIS A 71 -13.65 -12.81 -10.40
N LYS A 72 -13.71 -12.46 -11.70
CA LYS A 72 -12.91 -13.08 -12.76
C LYS A 72 -11.41 -13.15 -12.46
N ASP A 73 -10.88 -12.13 -11.78
CA ASP A 73 -9.45 -12.02 -11.47
C ASP A 73 -9.05 -12.76 -10.18
N TYR A 74 -10.00 -13.24 -9.35
CA TYR A 74 -9.70 -13.86 -8.05
C TYR A 74 -8.75 -15.05 -8.18
N LYS A 75 -9.07 -15.96 -9.12
CA LYS A 75 -8.23 -17.14 -9.41
C LYS A 75 -6.81 -16.73 -9.84
N GLY A 76 -6.70 -15.66 -10.63
CA GLY A 76 -5.42 -15.08 -11.03
C GLY A 76 -4.61 -14.57 -9.84
N LEU A 77 -5.24 -13.89 -8.88
CA LEU A 77 -4.56 -13.40 -7.67
C LEU A 77 -4.11 -14.53 -6.74
N VAL A 78 -4.92 -15.59 -6.58
CA VAL A 78 -4.54 -16.77 -5.78
C VAL A 78 -3.35 -17.50 -6.41
N ASN A 79 -3.35 -17.67 -7.73
CA ASN A 79 -2.21 -18.26 -8.44
C ASN A 79 -0.95 -17.41 -8.31
N ARG A 80 -1.08 -16.09 -8.43
CA ARG A 80 0.02 -15.14 -8.24
C ARG A 80 0.59 -15.20 -6.83
N TRP A 81 -0.25 -15.25 -5.81
CA TRP A 81 0.16 -15.44 -4.42
C TRP A 81 0.97 -16.74 -4.24
N ASN A 82 0.49 -17.86 -4.79
CA ASN A 82 1.22 -19.13 -4.75
C ASN A 82 2.58 -19.05 -5.46
N ALA A 83 2.65 -18.38 -6.61
CA ALA A 83 3.91 -18.18 -7.34
C ALA A 83 4.92 -17.36 -6.50
N GLN A 84 4.46 -16.26 -5.89
CA GLN A 84 5.29 -15.42 -5.02
C GLN A 84 5.79 -16.18 -3.78
N LYS A 85 4.93 -16.99 -3.17
CA LYS A 85 5.31 -17.90 -2.09
C LYS A 85 6.45 -18.81 -2.50
N ASN A 86 6.32 -19.48 -3.64
CA ASN A 86 7.33 -20.40 -4.14
C ASN A 86 8.65 -19.68 -4.48
N SER A 87 8.58 -18.46 -5.02
CA SER A 87 9.77 -17.63 -5.27
C SER A 87 10.53 -17.30 -3.99
N LEU A 88 9.83 -16.91 -2.91
CA LEU A 88 10.48 -16.63 -1.63
C LEU A 88 11.10 -17.90 -1.02
N VAL A 89 10.40 -19.04 -1.07
CA VAL A 89 10.97 -20.34 -0.63
C VAL A 89 12.26 -20.66 -1.39
N LYS A 90 12.25 -20.52 -2.72
CA LYS A 90 13.43 -20.76 -3.56
C LYS A 90 14.59 -19.83 -3.21
N ILE A 91 14.32 -18.54 -2.98
CA ILE A 91 15.34 -17.57 -2.55
C ILE A 91 15.95 -17.98 -1.21
N ALA A 92 15.11 -18.39 -0.25
CA ALA A 92 15.60 -18.88 1.04
C ALA A 92 16.47 -20.13 0.90
N ASP A 93 16.10 -21.06 0.02
CA ASP A 93 16.88 -22.27 -0.26
C ASP A 93 18.23 -21.93 -0.93
N GLU A 94 18.25 -20.98 -1.87
CA GLU A 94 19.47 -20.46 -2.50
C GLU A 94 20.41 -19.74 -1.50
N TRP A 95 19.85 -19.15 -0.45
CA TRP A 95 20.64 -18.53 0.62
C TRP A 95 21.23 -19.57 1.57
N LYS A 96 20.49 -20.65 1.84
CA LYS A 96 20.97 -21.78 2.67
C LYS A 96 22.03 -22.61 1.97
N ASN A 97 21.91 -22.81 0.65
CA ASN A 97 22.82 -23.63 -0.15
C ASN A 97 23.38 -22.82 -1.32
N PRO A 98 24.44 -22.01 -1.11
CA PRO A 98 25.06 -21.25 -2.18
C PRO A 98 25.55 -22.19 -3.27
N LYS A 99 24.97 -22.11 -4.47
CA LYS A 99 25.65 -22.67 -5.65
C LYS A 99 27.00 -21.96 -5.78
N PRO A 100 28.13 -22.69 -5.91
CA PRO A 100 29.43 -22.05 -6.13
C PRO A 100 29.32 -21.18 -7.38
N ALA A 101 29.82 -19.94 -7.30
CA ALA A 101 29.83 -19.02 -8.42
C ALA A 101 30.51 -19.69 -9.63
N PRO A 102 30.06 -19.45 -10.87
CA PRO A 102 30.83 -19.85 -12.04
C PRO A 102 32.16 -19.12 -11.95
N LYS A 103 33.25 -19.85 -11.69
CA LYS A 103 34.61 -19.30 -11.77
C LYS A 103 34.77 -18.75 -13.19
N ALA A 104 35.21 -17.50 -13.28
CA ALA A 104 35.63 -16.90 -14.54
C ALA A 104 36.63 -17.83 -15.24
N ALA A 105 36.39 -18.08 -16.53
CA ALA A 105 37.24 -18.91 -17.34
C ALA A 105 38.61 -18.24 -17.52
N ALA A 106 39.66 -18.90 -17.04
CA ALA A 106 41.03 -18.70 -17.51
C ALA A 106 41.58 -20.09 -17.90
N PRO A 107 42.44 -20.17 -18.93
CA PRO A 107 42.56 -21.34 -19.80
C PRO A 107 43.33 -22.50 -19.14
N LYS A 108 42.95 -23.72 -19.50
CA LYS A 108 43.76 -24.95 -19.35
C LYS A 108 44.54 -25.19 -20.67
N PRO A 109 45.61 -26.01 -20.75
CA PRO A 109 45.90 -27.16 -19.86
C PRO A 109 47.38 -27.44 -19.55
N VAL A 110 47.66 -28.22 -18.49
CA VAL A 110 48.55 -29.42 -18.54
C VAL A 110 48.13 -30.39 -17.42
N VAL A 111 47.95 -31.66 -17.77
CA VAL A 111 47.81 -32.87 -16.91
C VAL A 111 48.94 -33.79 -17.43
N PRO A 112 49.69 -34.59 -16.63
CA PRO A 112 49.11 -35.68 -15.82
C PRO A 112 49.82 -36.14 -14.54
N ALA A 113 49.06 -36.76 -13.63
CA ALA A 113 49.29 -38.13 -13.13
C ALA A 113 48.24 -38.54 -12.07
N LYS A 114 47.68 -39.75 -12.25
CA LYS A 114 47.00 -40.62 -11.26
C LYS A 114 47.89 -41.88 -11.13
N PRO A 115 47.89 -42.72 -10.06
CA PRO A 115 46.75 -43.47 -9.47
C PRO A 115 46.79 -43.46 -7.90
N ALA A 116 45.90 -44.02 -7.07
CA ALA A 116 45.19 -45.31 -7.06
C ALA A 116 44.07 -45.38 -5.97
N ASN A 117 43.11 -46.29 -6.19
CA ASN A 117 42.28 -47.15 -5.29
C ASN A 117 41.65 -46.65 -3.96
N VAL A 118 40.30 -46.56 -3.80
CA VAL A 118 39.24 -47.58 -3.41
C VAL A 118 39.00 -47.60 -1.87
N PRO A 119 37.81 -47.88 -1.27
CA PRO A 119 36.54 -48.44 -1.78
C PRO A 119 35.20 -47.71 -1.46
N LYS A 120 34.13 -48.22 -2.13
CA LYS A 120 32.67 -48.07 -1.87
C LYS A 120 32.31 -48.49 -0.43
N THR A 121 31.26 -47.96 0.22
CA THR A 121 29.83 -48.38 0.20
C THR A 121 29.15 -47.49 1.27
N VAL A 122 27.90 -46.98 1.15
CA VAL A 122 26.64 -47.62 1.61
C VAL A 122 25.47 -46.78 1.09
N GLN A 123 24.61 -47.41 0.28
CA GLN A 123 23.20 -47.02 0.12
C GLN A 123 22.46 -47.44 1.39
N GLN A 124 21.73 -46.52 2.02
CA GLN A 124 20.65 -46.88 2.93
C GLN A 124 19.31 -46.46 2.34
N ASN A 125 18.54 -47.51 2.05
CA ASN A 125 17.11 -47.49 1.80
C ASN A 125 16.38 -46.72 2.89
N SER A 126 15.53 -45.75 2.53
CA SER A 126 14.45 -45.31 3.40
C SER A 126 13.14 -45.96 2.94
N THR A 127 12.77 -47.00 3.66
CA THR A 127 11.48 -47.66 3.59
C THR A 127 10.39 -46.61 3.89
N ALA A 128 9.46 -46.44 2.94
CA ALA A 128 8.28 -45.61 3.13
C ALA A 128 7.35 -46.28 4.16
N VAL A 129 7.48 -45.89 5.43
CA VAL A 129 6.49 -46.21 6.45
C VAL A 129 5.26 -45.34 6.19
N LYS A 130 4.18 -45.95 5.71
CA LYS A 130 2.86 -45.33 5.66
C LYS A 130 2.42 -45.03 7.10
N SER A 131 2.48 -43.76 7.49
CA SER A 131 1.92 -43.30 8.76
C SER A 131 0.40 -43.45 8.76
N THR A 132 -0.15 -44.08 9.80
CA THR A 132 -1.60 -44.24 10.01
C THR A 132 -2.29 -42.88 10.22
N PRO A 133 -3.60 -42.74 9.94
CA PRO A 133 -4.34 -41.46 10.05
C PRO A 133 -4.23 -40.77 11.42
N ALA A 134 -4.06 -41.52 12.51
CA ALA A 134 -3.84 -40.97 13.86
C ALA A 134 -2.48 -40.24 14.01
N GLN A 135 -1.44 -40.62 13.26
CA GLN A 135 -0.14 -39.93 13.24
C GLN A 135 -0.15 -38.68 12.35
N GLN A 136 -1.10 -38.57 11.40
CA GLN A 136 -1.28 -37.35 10.60
C GLN A 136 -1.95 -36.22 11.41
N VAL A 137 -2.88 -36.55 12.32
CA VAL A 137 -3.56 -35.58 13.20
C VAL A 137 -2.59 -34.96 14.21
N SER A 138 -1.61 -35.72 14.74
CA SER A 138 -0.58 -35.17 15.64
C SER A 138 0.42 -34.28 14.91
N LYS A 139 0.82 -34.63 13.68
CA LYS A 139 1.78 -33.85 12.87
C LYS A 139 1.20 -32.50 12.40
N ALA A 140 -0.08 -32.47 12.00
CA ALA A 140 -0.76 -31.24 11.63
C ALA A 140 -0.91 -30.28 12.82
N LYS A 141 -1.24 -30.82 14.00
CA LYS A 141 -1.37 -30.04 15.24
C LYS A 141 0.00 -29.51 15.72
N LEU A 142 1.06 -30.30 15.59
CA LEU A 142 2.45 -29.85 15.83
C LEU A 142 2.88 -28.75 14.85
N TYR A 143 2.50 -28.83 13.58
CA TYR A 143 2.79 -27.79 12.60
C TYR A 143 2.09 -26.47 12.95
N GLU A 144 0.82 -26.51 13.34
CA GLU A 144 0.06 -25.33 13.76
C GLU A 144 0.65 -24.67 15.03
N LEU A 145 1.06 -25.48 16.01
CA LEU A 145 1.75 -25.00 17.22
C LEU A 145 3.08 -24.34 16.86
N ASN A 146 3.87 -24.94 15.95
CA ASN A 146 5.13 -24.39 15.50
C ASN A 146 4.97 -23.00 14.88
N GLU A 147 3.98 -22.82 14.02
CA GLU A 147 3.67 -21.54 13.38
C GLU A 147 3.29 -20.48 14.42
N ARG A 148 2.39 -20.81 15.36
CA ARG A 148 1.97 -19.88 16.42
C ARG A 148 3.13 -19.45 17.31
N ILE A 149 3.97 -20.40 17.71
CA ILE A 149 5.14 -20.12 18.54
C ILE A 149 6.16 -19.29 17.75
N SER A 150 6.39 -19.59 16.47
CA SER A 150 7.33 -18.82 15.63
C SER A 150 6.87 -17.37 15.48
N VAL A 151 5.60 -17.15 15.14
CA VAL A 151 5.02 -15.80 15.00
C VAL A 151 5.10 -15.04 16.32
N ALA A 152 4.84 -15.70 17.45
CA ALA A 152 4.95 -15.08 18.76
C ALA A 152 6.40 -14.69 19.11
N VAL A 153 7.37 -15.56 18.84
CA VAL A 153 8.80 -15.28 19.08
C VAL A 153 9.31 -14.16 18.18
N ASP A 154 8.98 -14.17 16.89
CA ASP A 154 9.38 -13.11 15.95
C ASP A 154 8.81 -11.76 16.37
N LYS A 155 7.54 -11.74 16.76
CA LYS A 155 6.91 -10.53 17.30
C LYS A 155 7.53 -10.11 18.63
N ALA A 156 7.88 -11.05 19.49
CA ALA A 156 8.47 -10.77 20.79
C ALA A 156 9.85 -10.15 20.64
N ASN A 157 10.68 -10.70 19.75
CA ASN A 157 11.97 -10.10 19.38
C ASN A 157 11.82 -8.69 18.81
N PHE A 158 10.81 -8.45 17.97
CA PHE A 158 10.53 -7.11 17.47
C PHE A 158 10.20 -6.10 18.58
N VAL A 159 9.38 -6.50 19.58
CA VAL A 159 9.04 -5.65 20.72
C VAL A 159 10.23 -5.47 21.66
N ASN A 160 10.97 -6.55 21.96
CA ASN A 160 12.15 -6.53 22.83
C ASN A 160 13.27 -5.65 22.26
N ASN A 161 13.44 -5.60 20.95
CA ASN A 161 14.44 -4.75 20.30
C ASN A 161 13.98 -3.30 20.05
N ALA A 162 12.71 -2.98 20.29
CA ALA A 162 12.20 -1.64 20.07
C ALA A 162 12.68 -0.67 21.17
N ASN A 163 13.12 0.51 20.75
CA ASN A 163 13.49 1.58 21.67
C ASN A 163 12.21 2.16 22.32
N PRO A 164 12.06 2.07 23.66
CA PRO A 164 10.85 2.56 24.35
C PRO A 164 10.72 4.08 24.36
N LYS A 165 11.73 4.83 23.90
CA LYS A 165 11.68 6.29 23.74
C LYS A 165 11.26 6.73 22.32
N ASP A 166 11.24 5.83 21.35
CA ASP A 166 10.83 6.14 19.97
C ASP A 166 9.31 6.13 19.85
N ILE A 167 8.72 7.32 19.75
CA ILE A 167 7.27 7.52 19.64
C ILE A 167 6.67 6.79 18.43
N ASN A 168 7.39 6.70 17.31
CA ASN A 168 6.89 6.00 16.12
C ASN A 168 6.84 4.49 16.37
N LYS A 169 7.85 3.93 17.03
CA LYS A 169 7.87 2.51 17.40
C LYS A 169 6.77 2.20 18.42
N ILE A 170 6.61 3.05 19.44
CA ILE A 170 5.53 2.93 20.43
C ILE A 170 4.16 2.93 19.73
N ASN A 171 3.91 3.84 18.80
CA ASN A 171 2.65 3.90 18.05
C ASN A 171 2.41 2.63 17.20
N ASN A 172 3.46 2.09 16.57
CA ASN A 172 3.34 0.91 15.72
C ASN A 172 3.25 -0.41 16.51
N ILE A 173 3.65 -0.41 17.78
CA ILE A 173 3.63 -1.60 18.66
C ILE A 173 2.44 -1.57 19.62
N ALA A 174 2.27 -0.47 20.34
CA ALA A 174 1.30 -0.32 21.43
C ALA A 174 0.21 0.73 21.12
N GLY A 175 0.15 1.21 19.87
CA GLY A 175 -0.89 2.13 19.43
C GLY A 175 -2.27 1.50 19.43
N LYS A 176 -3.29 2.36 19.22
CA LYS A 176 -4.72 1.99 19.30
C LYS A 176 -5.08 0.68 18.57
N TYR A 177 -4.47 0.42 17.42
CA TYR A 177 -4.81 -0.73 16.58
C TYR A 177 -3.84 -1.91 16.69
N MET A 178 -2.70 -1.73 17.37
CA MET A 178 -1.62 -2.73 17.39
C MET A 178 -1.44 -3.39 18.76
N TYR A 179 -1.91 -2.75 19.84
CA TYR A 179 -1.80 -3.29 21.18
C TYR A 179 -2.56 -4.62 21.34
N ASP A 180 -3.87 -4.67 21.06
CA ASP A 180 -4.66 -5.90 21.25
C ASP A 180 -4.19 -7.05 20.34
N PRO A 181 -3.89 -6.84 19.04
CA PRO A 181 -3.34 -7.90 18.19
C PRO A 181 -2.00 -8.44 18.71
N ASN A 182 -1.07 -7.57 19.12
CA ASN A 182 0.23 -8.03 19.62
C ASN A 182 0.08 -8.79 20.95
N LYS A 183 -0.78 -8.31 21.85
CA LYS A 183 -1.11 -8.99 23.10
C LYS A 183 -1.70 -10.38 22.86
N LYS A 184 -2.61 -10.50 21.89
CA LYS A 184 -3.21 -11.76 21.47
C LYS A 184 -2.16 -12.74 20.95
N ILE A 185 -1.27 -12.30 20.05
CA ILE A 185 -0.17 -13.11 19.51
C ILE A 185 0.69 -13.70 20.64
N PHE A 186 1.04 -12.89 21.64
CA PHE A 186 1.85 -13.37 22.77
C PHE A 186 1.10 -14.38 23.64
N LYS A 187 -0.18 -14.13 23.90
CA LYS A 187 -1.04 -15.07 24.65
C LYS A 187 -1.12 -16.42 23.93
N GLU A 188 -1.44 -16.42 22.64
CA GLU A 188 -1.54 -17.64 21.83
C GLU A 188 -0.22 -18.39 21.72
N GLY A 189 0.92 -17.68 21.67
CA GLY A 189 2.25 -18.26 21.69
C GLY A 189 2.57 -18.98 23.00
N LEU A 190 2.25 -18.37 24.14
CA LEU A 190 2.44 -18.98 25.47
C LEU A 190 1.52 -20.19 25.69
N GLU A 191 0.25 -20.09 25.28
CA GLU A 191 -0.70 -21.22 25.32
C GLU A 191 -0.21 -22.38 24.44
N SER A 192 0.36 -22.07 23.28
CA SER A 192 0.95 -23.08 22.39
C SER A 192 2.18 -23.75 23.01
N LEU A 193 3.05 -23.00 23.68
CA LEU A 193 4.19 -23.56 24.41
C LEU A 193 3.75 -24.45 25.57
N ALA A 194 2.73 -24.02 26.33
CA ALA A 194 2.18 -24.80 27.44
C ALA A 194 1.54 -26.11 26.95
N PHE A 195 0.83 -26.07 25.84
CA PHE A 195 0.26 -27.26 25.21
C PHE A 195 1.34 -28.17 24.63
N GLU A 196 2.38 -27.63 23.99
CA GLU A 196 3.52 -28.41 23.47
C GLU A 196 4.27 -29.14 24.61
N ALA A 197 4.39 -28.51 25.78
CA ALA A 197 4.97 -29.13 26.97
C ALA A 197 4.09 -30.25 27.55
N SER A 198 2.75 -30.10 27.54
CA SER A 198 1.85 -31.11 28.10
C SER A 198 1.77 -32.39 27.27
N ILE A 199 2.07 -32.32 25.97
CA ILE A 199 2.14 -33.48 25.07
C ILE A 199 3.52 -34.13 25.00
N GLY A 200 4.50 -33.67 25.79
CA GLY A 200 5.85 -34.23 25.81
C GLY A 200 6.61 -34.09 24.49
N SER A 201 6.43 -32.96 23.79
CA SER A 201 7.12 -32.71 22.51
C SER A 201 8.65 -32.80 22.66
N PRO A 202 9.35 -33.51 21.76
CA PRO A 202 10.81 -33.61 21.79
C PRO A 202 11.52 -32.34 21.26
N VAL A 203 10.78 -31.30 20.88
CA VAL A 203 11.34 -30.09 20.31
C VAL A 203 11.87 -29.17 21.40
N ASP A 204 13.14 -28.81 21.32
CA ASP A 204 13.74 -27.83 22.23
C ASP A 204 13.15 -26.42 22.00
N ARG A 205 12.54 -25.89 23.05
CA ARG A 205 11.91 -24.55 23.12
C ARG A 205 12.55 -23.66 24.17
N SER A 206 13.72 -24.04 24.69
CA SER A 206 14.42 -23.30 25.72
C SER A 206 14.54 -21.80 25.37
N GLY A 207 14.25 -20.93 26.34
CA GLY A 207 14.32 -19.48 26.19
C GLY A 207 13.13 -18.81 25.47
N LYS A 208 12.27 -19.55 24.76
CA LYS A 208 11.18 -18.94 23.96
C LYS A 208 10.07 -18.38 24.84
N LYS A 209 9.78 -19.05 25.96
CA LYS A 209 8.80 -18.58 26.95
C LYS A 209 9.25 -17.24 27.54
N GLU A 210 10.50 -17.17 27.97
CA GLU A 210 11.13 -16.00 28.58
C GLU A 210 11.15 -14.81 27.60
N ILE A 211 11.44 -15.07 26.32
CA ILE A 211 11.41 -14.04 25.26
C ILE A 211 10.00 -13.44 25.11
N ILE A 212 8.96 -14.28 25.08
CA ILE A 212 7.57 -13.83 24.90
C ILE A 212 7.06 -13.10 26.15
N GLU A 213 7.36 -13.61 27.35
CA GLU A 213 7.00 -12.97 28.61
C GLU A 213 7.67 -11.60 28.77
N ALA A 214 8.95 -11.49 28.43
CA ALA A 214 9.67 -10.21 28.42
C ALA A 214 9.01 -9.20 27.45
N ALA A 215 8.58 -9.68 26.27
CA ALA A 215 7.90 -8.85 25.28
C ALA A 215 6.49 -8.41 25.73
N GLN A 216 5.75 -9.26 26.44
CA GLN A 216 4.46 -8.87 27.04
C GLN A 216 4.65 -7.73 28.04
N LYS A 217 5.61 -7.86 28.96
CA LYS A 217 5.92 -6.81 29.93
C LYS A 217 6.28 -5.49 29.23
N LYS A 218 7.16 -5.55 28.23
CA LYS A 218 7.58 -4.36 27.47
C LYS A 218 6.44 -3.75 26.64
N LEU A 219 5.52 -4.56 26.12
CA LEU A 219 4.33 -4.07 25.42
C LEU A 219 3.42 -3.27 26.36
N GLU A 220 3.23 -3.71 27.60
CA GLU A 220 2.46 -2.98 28.61
C GLU A 220 3.14 -1.65 28.99
N GLU A 221 4.46 -1.64 29.17
CA GLU A 221 5.22 -0.41 29.41
C GLU A 221 5.07 0.59 28.25
N MET A 222 5.21 0.13 27.00
CA MET A 222 5.00 0.96 25.81
C MET A 222 3.55 1.47 25.72
N ARG A 223 2.58 0.69 26.20
CA ARG A 223 1.17 1.10 26.22
C ARG A 223 0.94 2.26 27.17
N VAL A 224 1.55 2.23 28.35
CA VAL A 224 1.52 3.34 29.30
C VAL A 224 2.13 4.60 28.67
N SER A 225 3.31 4.49 28.03
CA SER A 225 3.94 5.61 27.34
C SER A 225 3.09 6.15 26.18
N TYR A 226 2.44 5.27 25.40
CA TYR A 226 1.51 5.66 24.35
C TYR A 226 0.34 6.49 24.90
N ILE A 227 -0.30 6.04 25.97
CA ILE A 227 -1.44 6.75 26.58
C ILE A 227 -0.98 8.11 27.13
N ALA A 228 0.18 8.18 27.78
CA ALA A 228 0.76 9.43 28.26
C ALA A 228 1.03 10.41 27.11
N ASN A 229 1.62 9.93 26.01
CA ASN A 229 1.87 10.74 24.82
C ASN A 229 0.58 11.28 24.19
N GLN A 230 -0.50 10.48 24.20
CA GLN A 230 -1.79 10.93 23.68
C GLN A 230 -2.45 11.99 24.57
N LYS A 231 -2.31 11.88 25.89
CA LYS A 231 -2.75 12.93 26.83
C LYS A 231 -1.99 14.24 26.58
N ILE A 232 -0.67 14.18 26.43
CA ILE A 232 0.17 15.34 26.09
C ILE A 232 -0.19 15.92 24.72
N ALA A 233 -0.50 15.07 23.73
CA ALA A 233 -0.93 15.53 22.42
C ALA A 233 -2.31 16.21 22.44
N ALA A 234 -3.21 15.76 23.32
CA ALA A 234 -4.53 16.34 23.50
C ALA A 234 -4.50 17.71 24.20
N THR A 235 -3.51 17.96 25.07
CA THR A 235 -3.32 19.26 25.72
C THR A 235 -2.57 20.28 24.87
N LYS A 236 -1.90 19.84 23.80
CA LYS A 236 -1.27 20.76 22.84
C LYS A 236 -2.35 21.44 21.98
N PRO A 237 -2.33 22.78 21.85
CA PRO A 237 -3.22 23.45 20.91
C PRO A 237 -2.98 22.87 19.52
N LYS A 238 -4.05 22.41 18.85
CA LYS A 238 -3.97 21.82 17.51
C LYS A 238 -3.20 22.79 16.61
N LYS A 239 -1.95 22.44 16.24
CA LYS A 239 -1.20 23.18 15.24
C LYS A 239 -2.08 23.23 14.00
N LYS A 240 -2.55 24.43 13.62
CA LYS A 240 -3.17 24.66 12.31
C LYS A 240 -2.24 24.00 11.29
N LYS A 241 -2.77 23.05 10.51
CA LYS A 241 -2.02 22.38 9.43
C LYS A 241 -1.17 23.44 8.73
N LYS A 242 0.14 23.18 8.59
CA LYS A 242 1.05 24.09 7.91
C LYS A 242 0.47 24.28 6.50
N LYS A 243 -0.16 25.44 6.29
CA LYS A 243 -0.89 25.79 5.07
C LYS A 243 0.07 25.63 3.90
N SER A 244 -0.33 24.94 2.82
CA SER A 244 0.50 24.95 1.62
C SER A 244 0.62 26.40 1.14
N THR A 245 1.82 26.82 0.74
CA THR A 245 2.07 28.20 0.30
C THR A 245 1.43 28.54 -1.05
N SER A 246 0.84 27.53 -1.70
CA SER A 246 0.28 27.58 -3.04
C SER A 246 -0.90 26.61 -3.19
N GLN A 247 -1.82 26.94 -4.09
CA GLN A 247 -2.91 26.09 -4.55
C GLN A 247 -2.45 25.32 -5.78
N MET A 248 -2.57 23.99 -5.75
CA MET A 248 -2.16 23.09 -6.82
C MET A 248 -3.38 22.53 -7.53
N LEU A 249 -3.42 22.62 -8.85
CA LEU A 249 -4.45 22.02 -9.68
C LEU A 249 -3.87 20.80 -10.41
N TRP A 250 -4.58 19.68 -10.26
CA TRP A 250 -4.30 18.41 -10.92
C TRP A 250 -5.40 18.14 -11.93
N LEU A 251 -5.04 17.80 -13.16
CA LEU A 251 -5.97 17.37 -14.21
C LEU A 251 -5.47 16.05 -14.82
N ASP A 252 -6.39 15.12 -15.06
CA ASP A 252 -6.13 13.80 -15.66
C ASP A 252 -4.96 13.05 -15.00
N GLY A 253 -4.86 13.14 -13.67
CA GLY A 253 -3.83 12.49 -12.86
C GLY A 253 -2.46 13.19 -12.85
N SER A 254 -2.29 14.28 -13.60
CA SER A 254 -1.04 15.02 -13.68
C SER A 254 -1.16 16.41 -13.04
N ARG A 255 -0.04 16.93 -12.54
CA ARG A 255 0.03 18.29 -12.06
C ARG A 255 -0.12 19.23 -13.25
N PHE A 256 -1.17 20.04 -13.24
CA PHE A 256 -1.48 20.94 -14.33
C PHE A 256 -0.96 22.35 -14.06
N CYS A 257 -1.28 22.92 -12.89
CA CYS A 257 -0.98 24.30 -12.58
C CYS A 257 -0.72 24.51 -11.08
N GLU A 258 0.15 25.46 -10.73
CA GLU A 258 0.30 26.01 -9.38
C GLU A 258 -0.07 27.48 -9.36
N ILE A 259 -0.91 27.88 -8.41
CA ILE A 259 -1.25 29.27 -8.13
C ILE A 259 -0.65 29.61 -6.76
N THR A 260 0.37 30.47 -6.74
CA THR A 260 1.02 30.86 -5.47
C THR A 260 0.12 31.79 -4.65
N LYS A 261 0.41 31.97 -3.36
CA LYS A 261 -0.31 32.95 -2.52
C LYS A 261 -0.30 34.38 -3.10
N LYS A 262 0.78 34.74 -3.81
CA LYS A 262 0.92 36.04 -4.49
C LYS A 262 0.09 36.14 -5.78
N GLY A 263 -0.54 35.03 -6.20
CA GLY A 263 -1.35 34.98 -7.42
C GLY A 263 -0.60 34.57 -8.67
N GLN A 264 0.69 34.23 -8.57
CA GLN A 264 1.48 33.81 -9.72
C GLN A 264 0.99 32.44 -10.22
N VAL A 265 0.76 32.32 -11.52
CA VAL A 265 0.30 31.11 -12.19
C VAL A 265 1.48 30.44 -12.87
N TRP A 266 1.74 29.18 -12.51
CA TRP A 266 2.85 28.38 -13.01
C TRP A 266 2.35 27.09 -13.66
N ILE A 267 2.81 26.80 -14.87
CA ILE A 267 2.52 25.57 -15.62
C ILE A 267 3.86 24.99 -16.08
N ASN A 268 4.10 23.70 -15.85
CA ASN A 268 5.36 23.02 -16.21
C ASN A 268 6.62 23.79 -15.75
N SER A 269 6.59 24.34 -14.53
CA SER A 269 7.66 25.15 -13.93
C SER A 269 7.95 26.50 -14.61
N ASN A 270 7.13 26.93 -15.56
CA ASN A 270 7.20 28.25 -16.17
C ASN A 270 6.09 29.17 -15.63
N LYS A 271 6.43 30.41 -15.31
CA LYS A 271 5.44 31.42 -14.93
C LYS A 271 4.69 31.87 -16.19
N VAL A 272 3.39 31.60 -16.25
CA VAL A 272 2.52 31.89 -17.42
C VAL A 272 1.62 33.11 -17.21
N GLY A 273 1.40 33.52 -15.96
CA GLY A 273 0.52 34.64 -15.65
C GLY A 273 0.46 35.02 -14.18
N ASP A 274 -0.43 35.95 -13.86
CA ASP A 274 -0.69 36.45 -12.52
C ASP A 274 -2.19 36.70 -12.31
N ILE A 275 -2.68 36.40 -11.10
CA ILE A 275 -4.04 36.71 -10.64
C ILE A 275 -3.91 37.65 -9.44
N GLU A 276 -4.26 38.90 -9.63
CA GLU A 276 -4.23 39.90 -8.57
C GLU A 276 -5.31 39.64 -7.51
N SER A 277 -5.12 40.22 -6.32
CA SER A 277 -6.10 40.13 -5.21
C SER A 277 -7.45 40.77 -5.54
N ASN A 278 -7.47 41.74 -6.45
CA ASN A 278 -8.69 42.38 -6.98
C ASN A 278 -9.37 41.55 -8.09
N GLY A 279 -8.81 40.39 -8.45
CA GLY A 279 -9.34 39.49 -9.46
C GLY A 279 -8.88 39.77 -10.90
N LYS A 280 -8.04 40.78 -11.17
CA LYS A 280 -7.43 40.99 -12.49
C LYS A 280 -6.52 39.83 -12.85
N ILE A 281 -6.60 39.39 -14.11
CA ILE A 281 -5.84 38.27 -14.64
C ILE A 281 -4.93 38.77 -15.75
N TRP A 282 -3.66 38.42 -15.62
CA TRP A 282 -2.60 38.72 -16.57
C TRP A 282 -2.06 37.40 -17.15
N VAL A 283 -1.89 37.36 -18.47
CA VAL A 283 -1.31 36.21 -19.19
C VAL A 283 -0.16 36.74 -20.03
N LYS A 284 1.04 36.17 -19.89
CA LYS A 284 2.24 36.57 -20.64
C LYS A 284 2.49 38.10 -20.61
N GLY A 285 2.20 38.75 -19.47
CA GLY A 285 2.40 40.20 -19.26
C GLY A 285 1.26 41.11 -19.72
N ASN A 286 0.23 40.58 -20.40
CA ASN A 286 -0.92 41.37 -20.86
C ASN A 286 -2.16 41.11 -20.01
N ARG A 287 -2.99 42.13 -19.81
CA ARG A 287 -4.27 41.98 -19.10
C ARG A 287 -5.23 41.16 -19.94
N ALA A 288 -5.46 39.91 -19.55
CA ALA A 288 -6.36 38.99 -20.24
C ALA A 288 -7.82 39.12 -19.77
N GLY A 289 -8.04 39.50 -18.51
CA GLY A 289 -9.39 39.62 -17.98
C GLY A 289 -9.48 39.86 -16.48
N SER A 290 -10.61 39.47 -15.90
CA SER A 290 -10.83 39.54 -14.46
C SER A 290 -11.94 38.62 -13.97
N ILE A 291 -11.85 38.19 -12.71
CA ILE A 291 -12.93 37.53 -11.97
C ILE A 291 -13.39 38.49 -10.87
N GLU A 292 -14.65 38.88 -10.89
CA GLU A 292 -15.26 39.72 -9.86
C GLU A 292 -15.62 38.92 -8.60
N LYS A 293 -15.79 39.61 -7.47
CA LYS A 293 -16.19 38.98 -6.19
C LYS A 293 -17.53 38.25 -6.26
N ASN A 294 -18.44 38.72 -7.11
CA ASN A 294 -19.75 38.09 -7.36
C ASN A 294 -19.67 36.88 -8.32
N GLY A 295 -18.46 36.49 -8.75
CA GLY A 295 -18.23 35.37 -9.64
C GLY A 295 -18.32 35.69 -11.14
N LYS A 296 -18.65 36.92 -11.56
CA LYS A 296 -18.64 37.30 -12.98
C LYS A 296 -17.22 37.25 -13.54
N VAL A 297 -17.10 36.68 -14.74
CA VAL A 297 -15.82 36.52 -15.42
C VAL A 297 -15.81 37.36 -16.70
N TRP A 298 -14.77 38.16 -16.82
CA TRP A 298 -14.52 39.03 -17.96
C TRP A 298 -13.25 38.60 -18.67
N HIS A 299 -13.28 38.56 -20.00
CA HIS A 299 -12.13 38.25 -20.85
C HIS A 299 -12.06 39.29 -21.97
N ASN A 300 -10.91 39.96 -22.12
CA ASN A 300 -10.72 41.06 -23.06
C ASN A 300 -11.85 42.11 -23.04
N GLY A 301 -12.30 42.49 -21.83
CA GLY A 301 -13.35 43.49 -21.63
C GLY A 301 -14.80 42.99 -21.83
N ASN A 302 -15.00 41.73 -22.23
CA ASN A 302 -16.33 41.15 -22.44
C ASN A 302 -16.71 40.19 -21.32
N HIS A 303 -17.97 40.23 -20.90
CA HIS A 303 -18.51 39.26 -19.95
C HIS A 303 -18.64 37.89 -20.63
N VAL A 304 -17.91 36.89 -20.14
CA VAL A 304 -17.84 35.55 -20.77
C VAL A 304 -18.50 34.46 -19.95
N GLY A 305 -18.78 34.71 -18.67
CA GLY A 305 -19.38 33.70 -17.82
C GLY A 305 -19.44 34.05 -16.34
N THR A 306 -19.81 33.07 -15.53
CA THR A 306 -20.02 33.23 -14.09
C THR A 306 -19.58 31.97 -13.33
N ILE A 307 -19.06 32.17 -12.13
CA ILE A 307 -18.73 31.12 -11.17
C ILE A 307 -19.66 31.30 -9.97
N GLU A 308 -20.58 30.35 -9.78
CA GLU A 308 -21.54 30.38 -8.68
C GLU A 308 -20.91 29.90 -7.37
N ASP A 309 -21.42 30.36 -6.23
CA ASP A 309 -20.93 29.97 -4.89
C ASP A 309 -21.07 28.47 -4.57
N ASN A 310 -21.94 27.78 -5.29
CA ASN A 310 -22.11 26.32 -5.21
C ASN A 310 -21.03 25.56 -5.99
N GLY A 311 -20.13 26.24 -6.70
CA GLY A 311 -19.07 25.64 -7.49
C GLY A 311 -19.34 25.52 -8.99
N LYS A 312 -20.56 25.79 -9.46
CA LYS A 312 -20.90 25.67 -10.90
C LYS A 312 -20.22 26.77 -11.72
N VAL A 313 -19.75 26.38 -12.90
CA VAL A 313 -19.04 27.27 -13.83
C VAL A 313 -19.84 27.36 -15.14
N TRP A 314 -20.24 28.57 -15.50
CA TRP A 314 -21.09 28.86 -16.66
C TRP A 314 -20.36 29.73 -17.67
N LYS A 315 -20.20 29.27 -18.91
CA LYS A 315 -19.58 30.03 -20.01
C LYS A 315 -20.59 30.19 -21.12
N ARG A 316 -20.82 31.43 -21.58
CA ARG A 316 -21.78 31.76 -22.66
C ARG A 316 -23.16 31.10 -22.49
N GLY A 317 -23.70 31.10 -21.27
CA GLY A 317 -25.02 30.55 -20.96
C GLY A 317 -25.11 29.03 -20.79
N SER A 318 -24.01 28.29 -20.93
CA SER A 318 -23.96 26.84 -20.71
C SER A 318 -23.07 26.48 -19.51
N GLN A 319 -23.49 25.49 -18.72
CA GLN A 319 -22.65 24.96 -17.64
C GLN A 319 -21.51 24.14 -18.26
N VAL A 320 -20.28 24.62 -18.12
CA VAL A 320 -19.08 23.98 -18.70
C VAL A 320 -18.33 23.11 -17.70
N GLY A 321 -18.63 23.25 -16.41
CA GLY A 321 -18.01 22.46 -15.38
C GLY A 321 -18.46 22.83 -13.98
N SER A 322 -17.78 22.26 -12.99
CA SER A 322 -17.92 22.64 -11.59
C SER A 322 -16.64 22.37 -10.81
N ILE A 323 -16.45 23.15 -9.75
CA ILE A 323 -15.39 22.96 -8.75
C ILE A 323 -16.07 22.84 -7.41
N THR A 324 -16.02 21.67 -6.80
CA THR A 324 -16.66 21.43 -5.51
C THR A 324 -15.80 21.99 -4.37
N LYS A 325 -16.41 22.23 -3.19
CA LYS A 325 -15.71 22.79 -2.02
C LYS A 325 -14.60 21.91 -1.47
N ASP A 326 -14.68 20.59 -1.67
CA ASP A 326 -13.62 19.62 -1.37
C ASP A 326 -12.50 19.60 -2.44
N GLY A 327 -12.61 20.46 -3.46
CA GLY A 327 -11.58 20.67 -4.47
C GLY A 327 -11.71 19.78 -5.70
N LYS A 328 -12.77 18.99 -5.88
CA LYS A 328 -12.94 18.14 -7.07
C LYS A 328 -13.30 19.00 -8.28
N VAL A 329 -12.65 18.74 -9.41
CA VAL A 329 -12.83 19.49 -10.67
C VAL A 329 -13.55 18.63 -11.70
N TRP A 330 -14.64 19.16 -12.23
CA TRP A 330 -15.49 18.53 -13.24
C TRP A 330 -15.52 19.38 -14.50
N ILE A 331 -15.14 18.79 -15.64
CA ILE A 331 -15.26 19.44 -16.95
C ILE A 331 -16.35 18.68 -17.71
N GLY A 332 -17.42 19.39 -18.07
CA GLY A 332 -18.67 18.77 -18.49
C GLY A 332 -19.23 17.83 -17.41
N SER A 333 -19.52 16.58 -17.78
CA SER A 333 -20.05 15.54 -16.88
C SER A 333 -18.96 14.65 -16.25
N SER A 334 -17.69 14.87 -16.58
CA SER A 334 -16.59 14.00 -16.14
C SER A 334 -15.73 14.64 -15.06
N SER A 335 -15.41 13.86 -14.02
CA SER A 335 -14.41 14.24 -13.04
C SER A 335 -13.03 14.23 -13.70
N ARG A 336 -12.43 15.41 -13.87
CA ARG A 336 -11.15 15.57 -14.56
C ARG A 336 -10.00 15.88 -13.62
N GLY A 337 -10.26 16.24 -12.36
CA GLY A 337 -9.15 16.66 -11.52
C GLY A 337 -9.48 16.99 -10.08
N SER A 338 -8.49 17.57 -9.42
CA SER A 338 -8.60 18.05 -8.05
C SER A 338 -7.70 19.26 -7.78
N ILE A 339 -8.13 20.09 -6.84
CA ILE A 339 -7.40 21.22 -6.30
C ILE A 339 -6.95 20.84 -4.90
N VAL A 340 -5.66 21.03 -4.64
CA VAL A 340 -5.04 20.77 -3.34
C VAL A 340 -4.34 22.02 -2.86
N GLY A 341 -4.59 22.43 -1.62
CA GLY A 341 -3.90 23.55 -0.99
C GLY A 341 -4.81 24.73 -0.64
N ASP A 342 -4.23 25.73 0.00
CA ASP A 342 -4.97 26.89 0.48
C ASP A 342 -5.02 27.99 -0.58
N GLY A 343 -6.21 28.29 -1.07
CA GLY A 343 -6.45 29.36 -2.05
C GLY A 343 -7.94 29.52 -2.31
N ASP A 344 -8.34 30.68 -2.85
CA ASP A 344 -9.69 30.84 -3.36
C ASP A 344 -9.88 29.88 -4.53
N TRP A 345 -10.76 28.89 -4.38
CA TRP A 345 -11.03 27.86 -5.40
C TRP A 345 -11.57 28.49 -6.71
N ARG A 346 -12.14 29.69 -6.66
CA ARG A 346 -12.56 30.44 -7.85
C ARG A 346 -11.37 30.81 -8.74
N ARG A 347 -10.15 30.91 -8.20
CA ARG A 347 -8.92 31.12 -9.00
C ARG A 347 -8.58 29.92 -9.86
N ALA A 348 -8.98 28.72 -9.48
CA ALA A 348 -8.79 27.54 -10.32
C ALA A 348 -9.78 27.48 -11.48
N ALA A 349 -10.87 28.26 -11.44
CA ALA A 349 -11.82 28.33 -12.55
C ALA A 349 -11.26 29.01 -13.80
N ILE A 350 -10.07 29.60 -13.71
CA ILE A 350 -9.38 30.20 -14.84
C ILE A 350 -9.20 29.21 -16.00
N ILE A 351 -9.10 27.91 -15.71
CA ILE A 351 -8.98 26.83 -16.71
C ILE A 351 -10.17 26.76 -17.68
N TYR A 352 -11.33 27.29 -17.30
CA TYR A 352 -12.52 27.28 -18.16
C TYR A 352 -12.57 28.49 -19.10
N TYR A 353 -11.88 29.56 -18.75
CA TYR A 353 -12.07 30.88 -19.38
C TYR A 353 -10.83 31.42 -20.08
N PHE A 354 -9.64 31.05 -19.63
CA PHE A 354 -8.38 31.63 -20.08
C PHE A 354 -7.46 30.54 -20.61
N ASP A 355 -6.96 30.74 -21.82
CA ASP A 355 -5.95 29.88 -22.41
C ASP A 355 -4.56 30.28 -21.88
N PHE A 356 -4.07 29.56 -20.87
CA PHE A 356 -2.70 29.72 -20.36
C PHE A 356 -1.66 28.93 -21.17
N PHE A 357 -2.05 28.45 -22.35
CA PHE A 357 -1.25 27.58 -23.22
C PHE A 357 -0.35 28.39 -24.17
#